data_AF-A0A368G617-F1
#
_entry.id   AF-A0A368G617-F1
#
_cell.length_a   1.000
_cell.length_b   1.000
_cell.length_c   1.000
_cell.angle_alpha   90.00
_cell.angle_beta   90.00
_cell.angle_gamma   90.00
#
_symmetry.space_group_name_H-M   'P 1'
#
loop_
_entity.id
_entity.type
_entity.pdbx_description
1 polymer ?
#
loop_
_entity_poly.entity_id
_entity_poly.type
_entity_poly.pdbx_seq_one_letter_code
_entity_poly.pdbx_strand_id
1 'polypeptide(L)'
;MFCWSDIVILIEFACIFRTDEKDLRYMREKAAFRGTTRYASIGALEMKDQCRKDDVEAWWYMVLEWMIGQLPWKHCRGADRAEVKMYKQQLRLEQNLRKVLKHTPEEYMANIILYIDTLEYNSIPDYDHIAAHLEAAMQAYHLSYSEPLDWDLMTEYKGPRYVKNLDYELR
;
A
#
# COMPACT_ATOMS: atom_id res chain seq x y z
N MET A 1 8.68 10.56 -2.42
CA MET A 1 9.58 9.52 -2.97
C MET A 1 10.56 10.21 -3.89
N PHE A 2 11.85 10.19 -3.54
CA PHE A 2 12.91 10.62 -4.45
C PHE A 2 13.62 9.35 -4.91
N CYS A 3 13.71 9.15 -6.22
CA CYS A 3 14.51 8.08 -6.80
C CYS A 3 15.81 8.71 -7.29
N TRP A 4 16.94 8.23 -6.76
CA TRP A 4 18.26 8.51 -7.32
C TRP A 4 18.85 7.15 -7.65
N SER A 5 19.09 6.92 -8.95
CA SER A 5 19.87 5.79 -9.48
C SER A 5 19.53 4.44 -8.83
N ASP A 6 18.34 3.92 -9.15
CA ASP A 6 17.81 2.59 -8.79
C ASP A 6 17.42 2.37 -7.32
N ILE A 7 17.53 3.39 -6.47
CA ILE A 7 17.14 3.30 -5.05
C ILE A 7 15.81 4.03 -4.82
N VAL A 8 14.83 3.31 -4.28
CA VAL A 8 13.58 3.89 -3.76
C VAL A 8 13.81 4.30 -2.31
N ILE A 9 13.90 5.60 -2.05
CA ILE A 9 13.99 6.12 -0.69
C ILE A 9 12.57 6.30 -0.13
N LEU A 10 12.26 5.48 0.86
CA LEU A 10 11.10 5.61 1.71
C LEU A 10 11.37 6.68 2.79
N ILE A 11 10.62 7.78 2.75
CA ILE A 11 10.71 8.88 3.73
C ILE A 11 9.35 8.96 4.42
N GLU A 12 9.36 9.08 5.75
CA GLU A 12 8.19 9.19 6.66
C GLU A 12 7.50 7.88 7.10
N PHE A 13 8.27 6.88 7.53
CA PHE A 13 7.72 5.81 8.38
C PHE A 13 7.83 6.20 9.85
N ALA A 14 6.67 6.49 10.46
CA ALA A 14 6.56 6.99 11.83
C ALA A 14 6.45 5.85 12.85
N CYS A 15 7.38 4.91 12.85
CA CYS A 15 7.58 4.01 13.98
C CYS A 15 8.84 4.43 14.74
N ILE A 16 8.72 5.47 15.56
CA ILE A 16 9.79 5.86 16.50
C ILE A 16 9.80 4.83 17.64
N PHE A 17 10.76 3.90 17.62
CA PHE A 17 11.12 3.10 18.78
C PHE A 17 11.59 4.03 19.89
N ARG A 18 11.05 3.89 21.10
CA ARG A 18 11.37 4.77 22.24
C ARG A 18 12.11 4.08 23.39
N THR A 19 12.64 2.89 23.17
CA THR A 19 13.44 2.19 24.16
C THR A 19 14.68 1.58 23.53
N ASP A 20 15.78 1.63 24.28
CA ASP A 20 17.08 1.05 23.90
C ASP A 20 17.01 -0.47 23.66
N GLU A 21 15.90 -1.11 24.05
CA GLU A 21 15.60 -2.54 23.91
C GLU A 21 14.80 -2.90 22.64
N LYS A 22 14.53 -1.93 21.74
CA LYS A 22 13.70 -2.12 20.51
C LYS A 22 12.25 -2.57 20.77
N ASP A 23 11.76 -2.41 21.98
CA ASP A 23 10.40 -2.81 22.32
C ASP A 23 9.34 -1.88 21.74
N LEU A 24 8.23 -2.47 21.30
CA LEU A 24 7.06 -1.73 20.85
C LEU A 24 6.49 -0.91 22.01
N ARG A 25 6.13 0.34 21.72
CA ARG A 25 5.42 1.18 22.69
C ARG A 25 4.08 0.52 23.03
N TYR A 26 3.66 0.60 24.30
CA TYR A 26 2.31 0.19 24.68
C TYR A 26 1.26 0.94 23.85
N MET A 27 0.29 0.19 23.33
CA MET A 27 -0.82 0.73 22.54
C MET A 27 -1.59 1.77 23.36
N ARG A 28 -1.71 2.99 22.82
CA ARG A 28 -2.58 4.02 23.39
C ARG A 28 -4.04 3.74 23.05
N GLU A 29 -4.96 4.05 23.97
CA GLU A 29 -6.41 3.93 23.71
C GLU A 29 -6.87 4.83 22.56
N LYS A 30 -6.24 6.01 22.39
CA LYS A 30 -6.52 6.95 21.30
C LYS A 30 -5.24 7.62 20.82
N ALA A 31 -5.00 7.58 19.52
CA ALA A 31 -3.94 8.31 18.85
C ALA A 31 -4.54 9.33 17.88
N ALA A 32 -4.11 10.59 17.97
CA ALA A 32 -4.51 11.61 17.02
C ALA A 32 -3.91 11.29 15.64
N PHE A 33 -4.77 11.17 14.62
CA PHE A 33 -4.33 10.98 13.24
C PHE A 33 -3.52 12.19 12.75
N ARG A 34 -2.28 11.95 12.33
CA ARG A 34 -1.37 12.94 11.75
C ARG A 34 -0.69 12.30 10.55
N GLY A 35 -1.27 12.46 9.36
CA GLY A 35 -0.74 11.86 8.14
C GLY A 35 -1.60 12.10 6.92
N THR A 36 -1.21 11.54 5.78
CA THR A 36 -1.96 11.64 4.52
C THR A 36 -3.06 10.58 4.47
N THR A 37 -4.33 11.02 4.44
CA THR A 37 -5.52 10.13 4.41
C THR A 37 -5.47 9.10 3.28
N ARG A 38 -4.83 9.43 2.14
CA ARG A 38 -4.73 8.56 0.96
C ARG A 38 -4.09 7.21 1.27
N TYR A 39 -2.92 7.18 1.92
CA TYR A 39 -2.17 5.95 2.20
C TYR A 39 -2.30 5.46 3.64
N ALA A 40 -2.97 6.22 4.51
CA ALA A 40 -3.19 5.82 5.90
C ALA A 40 -3.88 4.45 6.00
N SER A 41 -3.41 3.58 6.89
CA SER A 41 -4.09 2.30 7.17
C SER A 41 -5.52 2.51 7.68
N ILE A 42 -6.34 1.46 7.59
CA ILE A 42 -7.68 1.46 8.21
C ILE A 42 -7.56 1.74 9.72
N GLY A 43 -6.55 1.18 10.38
CA GLY A 43 -6.28 1.40 11.81
C GLY A 43 -5.98 2.87 12.15
N ALA A 44 -5.15 3.53 11.36
CA ALA A 44 -4.82 4.95 11.55
C ALA A 44 -6.06 5.85 11.35
N LEU A 45 -6.94 5.51 10.40
CA LEU A 45 -8.22 6.22 10.21
C LEU A 45 -9.21 5.99 11.35
N GLU A 46 -9.05 4.88 12.10
CA GLU A 46 -9.80 4.58 13.32
C GLU A 46 -9.20 5.21 14.59
N MET A 47 -8.15 6.04 14.46
CA MET A 47 -7.43 6.64 15.59
C MET A 47 -6.80 5.61 16.54
N LYS A 48 -6.52 4.40 16.02
CA LYS A 48 -5.70 3.40 16.71
C LYS A 48 -4.23 3.82 16.67
N ASP A 49 -3.47 3.33 17.63
CA ASP A 49 -2.03 3.58 17.65
C ASP A 49 -1.35 2.90 16.47
N GLN A 50 -0.43 3.61 15.83
CA GLN A 50 0.27 3.11 14.65
C GLN A 50 1.32 2.07 15.04
N CYS A 51 1.49 1.07 14.19
CA CYS A 51 2.43 -0.04 14.34
C CYS A 51 3.02 -0.46 12.99
N ARG A 52 3.88 -1.49 13.04
CA ARG A 52 4.63 -1.97 11.87
C ARG A 52 3.75 -2.37 10.69
N LYS A 53 2.56 -2.91 10.94
CA LYS A 53 1.64 -3.30 9.87
C LYS A 53 1.05 -2.09 9.13
N ASP A 54 0.87 -0.96 9.82
CA ASP A 54 0.29 0.25 9.22
C ASP A 54 1.24 0.82 8.15
N ASP A 55 2.55 0.69 8.38
CA ASP A 55 3.59 1.04 7.43
C ASP A 55 3.54 0.15 6.17
N VAL A 56 3.37 -1.16 6.36
CA VAL A 56 3.25 -2.13 5.25
C VAL A 56 1.95 -1.93 4.46
N GLU A 57 0.84 -1.63 5.15
CA GLU A 57 -0.44 -1.31 4.50
C GLU A 57 -0.34 -0.04 3.64
N ALA A 58 0.35 1.00 4.15
CA ALA A 58 0.59 2.22 3.41
C ALA A 58 1.44 1.98 2.16
N TRP A 59 2.49 1.17 2.27
CA TRP A 59 3.31 0.73 1.14
C TRP A 59 2.48 -0.02 0.09
N TRP A 60 1.62 -0.94 0.50
CA TRP A 60 0.75 -1.68 -0.43
C TRP A 60 -0.17 -0.73 -1.22
N TYR A 61 -0.76 0.29 -0.56
CA TYR A 61 -1.56 1.30 -1.25
C TYR A 61 -0.76 2.15 -2.25
N MET A 62 0.52 2.44 -1.96
CA MET A 62 1.39 3.14 -2.90
C MET A 62 1.68 2.29 -4.14
N VAL A 63 2.04 1.02 -3.94
CA VAL A 63 2.30 0.08 -5.05
C VAL A 63 1.04 -0.11 -5.90
N LEU A 64 -0.13 -0.25 -5.25
CA LEU A 64 -1.40 -0.32 -5.95
C LEU A 64 -1.62 0.92 -6.83
N GLU A 65 -1.42 2.13 -6.29
CA GLU A 65 -1.58 3.37 -7.06
C GLU A 65 -0.67 3.42 -8.29
N TRP A 66 0.56 2.92 -8.19
CA TRP A 66 1.47 2.86 -9.34
C TRP A 66 0.98 1.89 -10.42
N MET A 67 0.41 0.75 -10.03
CA MET A 67 -0.08 -0.25 -10.99
C MET A 67 -1.37 0.18 -11.68
N ILE A 68 -2.30 0.80 -10.96
CA ILE A 68 -3.63 1.15 -11.49
C ILE A 68 -3.74 2.64 -11.89
N GLY A 69 -2.72 3.44 -11.60
CA GLY A 69 -2.65 4.88 -11.86
C GLY A 69 -3.48 5.76 -10.92
N GLN A 70 -4.60 5.27 -10.40
CA GLN A 70 -5.39 6.00 -9.39
C GLN A 70 -6.18 5.11 -8.42
N LEU A 71 -6.09 5.45 -7.13
CA LEU A 71 -6.86 4.77 -6.09
C LEU A 71 -8.37 5.11 -6.17
N PRO A 72 -9.26 4.17 -5.81
CA PRO A 72 -10.72 4.40 -5.86
C PRO A 72 -11.19 5.61 -5.03
N TRP A 73 -10.51 5.91 -3.91
CA TRP A 73 -10.81 7.03 -3.02
C TRP A 73 -10.06 8.34 -3.35
N LYS A 74 -9.52 8.48 -4.56
CA LYS A 74 -8.79 9.70 -4.98
C LYS A 74 -9.64 10.97 -4.91
N HIS A 75 -10.96 10.84 -5.13
CA HIS A 75 -11.89 11.97 -5.15
C HIS A 75 -12.29 12.45 -3.76
N CYS A 76 -12.10 11.63 -2.73
CA CYS A 76 -12.37 12.00 -1.34
C CYS A 76 -11.42 13.13 -0.92
N ARG A 77 -11.96 14.19 -0.29
CA ARG A 77 -11.12 15.28 0.21
C ARG A 77 -10.41 14.81 1.48
N GLY A 78 -9.31 15.47 1.84
CA GLY A 78 -8.50 15.08 3.00
C GLY A 78 -9.26 15.03 4.34
N ALA A 79 -10.40 15.72 4.45
CA ALA A 79 -11.28 15.73 5.61
C ALA A 79 -12.20 14.49 5.72
N ASP A 80 -12.43 13.78 4.62
CA ASP A 80 -13.43 12.70 4.51
C ASP A 80 -12.84 11.34 4.94
N ARG A 81 -12.21 11.32 6.12
CA ARG A 81 -11.55 10.12 6.68
C ARG A 81 -12.48 8.91 6.77
N ALA A 82 -13.74 9.16 7.11
CA ALA A 82 -14.76 8.11 7.20
C ALA A 82 -15.09 7.50 5.83
N GLU A 83 -15.12 8.33 4.78
CA GLU A 83 -15.39 7.87 3.41
C GLU A 83 -14.21 7.06 2.87
N VAL A 84 -12.97 7.56 3.04
CA VAL A 84 -11.76 6.83 2.65
C VAL A 84 -11.67 5.49 3.38
N LYS A 85 -12.00 5.47 4.67
CA LYS A 85 -12.08 4.22 5.45
C LYS A 85 -13.09 3.26 4.85
N MET A 86 -14.30 3.72 4.52
CA MET A 86 -15.34 2.89 3.94
C MET A 86 -14.88 2.28 2.61
N TYR A 87 -14.27 3.07 1.73
CA TYR A 87 -13.71 2.54 0.48
C TYR A 87 -12.61 1.50 0.71
N LYS A 88 -11.74 1.71 1.71
CA LYS A 88 -10.69 0.73 2.07
C LYS A 88 -11.28 -0.57 2.60
N GLN A 89 -12.36 -0.50 3.38
CA GLN A 89 -13.09 -1.68 3.86
C GLN A 89 -13.82 -2.39 2.72
N GLN A 90 -14.47 -1.65 1.82
CA GLN A 90 -15.11 -2.21 0.63
C GLN A 90 -14.09 -2.86 -0.30
N LEU A 91 -12.89 -2.28 -0.43
CA LEU A 91 -11.81 -2.85 -1.23
C LEU A 91 -11.45 -4.27 -0.76
N ARG A 92 -11.54 -4.57 0.55
CA ARG A 92 -11.23 -5.91 1.10
C ARG A 92 -12.23 -7.00 0.70
N LEU A 93 -13.38 -6.64 0.14
CA LEU A 93 -14.32 -7.63 -0.39
C LEU A 93 -13.70 -8.29 -1.63
N GLU A 94 -13.76 -9.63 -1.70
CA GLU A 94 -13.13 -10.40 -2.78
C GLU A 94 -13.51 -9.87 -4.17
N GLN A 95 -14.81 -9.63 -4.41
CA GLN A 95 -15.32 -9.07 -5.67
C GLN A 95 -14.67 -7.74 -6.07
N ASN A 96 -14.37 -6.90 -5.07
CA ASN A 96 -13.78 -5.58 -5.27
C ASN A 96 -12.26 -5.66 -5.47
N LEU A 97 -11.57 -6.53 -4.71
CA LEU A 97 -10.16 -6.85 -4.96
C LEU A 97 -9.97 -7.32 -6.40
N ARG A 98 -10.74 -8.31 -6.85
CA ARG A 98 -10.68 -8.82 -8.23
C ARG A 98 -10.92 -7.72 -9.26
N LYS A 99 -11.90 -6.84 -9.03
CA LYS A 99 -12.21 -5.73 -9.95
C LYS A 99 -11.06 -4.74 -10.06
N VAL A 100 -10.48 -4.32 -8.94
CA VAL A 100 -9.39 -3.32 -8.90
C VAL A 100 -8.07 -3.90 -9.41
N LEU A 101 -7.79 -5.16 -9.07
CA LEU A 101 -6.53 -5.83 -9.38
C LEU A 101 -6.51 -6.54 -10.74
N LYS A 102 -7.60 -6.48 -11.52
CA LYS A 102 -7.77 -7.15 -12.82
C LYS A 102 -6.59 -7.01 -13.80
N HIS A 103 -5.91 -5.87 -13.79
CA HIS A 103 -4.80 -5.55 -14.69
C HIS A 103 -3.43 -5.58 -13.98
N THR A 104 -3.38 -6.21 -12.82
CA THR A 104 -2.20 -6.35 -11.96
C THR A 104 -1.96 -7.84 -11.69
N PRO A 105 -0.85 -8.22 -11.02
CA PRO A 105 -0.68 -9.57 -10.47
C PRO A 105 -1.70 -9.87 -9.36
N GLU A 106 -2.95 -10.14 -9.77
CA GLU A 106 -4.15 -10.14 -8.90
C GLU A 106 -3.99 -11.04 -7.68
N GLU A 107 -3.61 -12.29 -7.89
CA GLU A 107 -3.46 -13.28 -6.83
C GLU A 107 -2.40 -12.85 -5.80
N TYR A 108 -1.21 -12.46 -6.28
CA TYR A 108 -0.10 -12.06 -5.43
C TYR A 108 -0.42 -10.80 -4.62
N MET A 109 -1.00 -9.78 -5.27
CA MET A 109 -1.38 -8.53 -4.62
C MET A 109 -2.51 -8.71 -3.61
N ALA A 110 -3.50 -9.55 -3.92
CA ALA A 110 -4.59 -9.90 -3.01
C ALA A 110 -4.06 -10.67 -1.78
N ASN A 111 -3.16 -11.64 -1.98
CA ASN A 111 -2.58 -12.41 -0.89
C ASN A 111 -1.77 -11.52 0.07
N ILE A 112 -1.01 -10.54 -0.44
CA ILE A 112 -0.27 -9.60 0.41
C ILE A 112 -1.22 -8.77 1.29
N ILE A 113 -2.30 -8.22 0.75
CA ILE A 113 -3.21 -7.38 1.55
C ILE A 113 -4.01 -8.19 2.56
N LEU A 114 -4.43 -9.41 2.18
CA LEU A 114 -5.09 -10.34 3.11
C LEU A 114 -4.14 -10.78 4.22
N TYR A 115 -2.85 -11.00 3.91
CA TYR A 115 -1.82 -11.27 4.91
C TYR A 115 -1.68 -10.10 5.89
N ILE A 116 -1.60 -8.86 5.41
CA ILE A 116 -1.51 -7.66 6.26
C ILE A 116 -2.70 -7.56 7.22
N ASP A 117 -3.90 -7.91 6.77
CA ASP A 117 -5.11 -7.90 7.61
C ASP A 117 -5.05 -8.94 8.75
N THR A 118 -4.23 -9.99 8.65
CA THR A 118 -4.01 -10.97 9.74
C THR A 118 -3.09 -10.46 10.85
N LEU A 119 -2.34 -9.38 10.63
CA LEU A 119 -1.35 -8.88 11.57
C LEU A 119 -2.00 -8.09 12.72
N GLU A 120 -1.48 -8.29 13.93
CA GLU A 120 -1.84 -7.54 15.13
C GLU A 120 -0.86 -6.40 15.40
N TYR A 121 -1.16 -5.58 16.41
CA TYR A 121 -0.37 -4.39 16.76
C TYR A 121 1.10 -4.73 17.12
N ASN A 122 1.30 -5.84 17.80
CA ASN A 122 2.62 -6.31 18.24
C ASN A 122 3.29 -7.26 17.23
N SER A 123 2.58 -7.66 16.17
CA SER A 123 3.11 -8.60 15.20
C SER A 123 4.28 -7.99 14.45
N ILE A 124 5.29 -8.82 14.19
CA ILE A 124 6.38 -8.49 13.28
C ILE A 124 5.94 -8.97 11.89
N PRO A 125 5.78 -8.09 10.90
CA PRO A 125 5.48 -8.53 9.54
C PRO A 125 6.60 -9.44 9.02
N ASP A 126 6.21 -10.53 8.39
CA ASP A 126 7.08 -11.42 7.64
C ASP A 126 7.35 -10.78 6.27
N TYR A 127 8.44 -10.02 6.24
CA TYR A 127 8.86 -9.32 5.03
C TYR A 127 9.33 -10.29 3.94
N ASP A 128 9.83 -11.47 4.31
CA ASP A 128 10.27 -12.51 3.37
C ASP A 128 9.07 -13.11 2.63
N HIS A 129 7.95 -13.33 3.35
CA HIS A 129 6.69 -13.75 2.73
C HIS A 129 6.18 -12.76 1.68
N ILE A 130 6.24 -11.45 1.98
CA ILE A 130 5.85 -10.39 1.05
C ILE A 130 6.80 -10.35 -0.16
N ALA A 131 8.11 -10.43 0.09
CA ALA A 131 9.12 -10.47 -0.97
C ALA A 131 8.93 -11.67 -1.90
N ALA A 132 8.67 -12.86 -1.35
CA ALA A 132 8.41 -14.07 -2.12
C ALA A 132 7.18 -13.92 -3.05
N HIS A 133 6.14 -13.22 -2.62
CA HIS A 133 4.98 -12.95 -3.47
C HIS A 133 5.33 -12.00 -4.63
N LEU A 134 6.17 -11.00 -4.39
CA LEU A 134 6.65 -10.10 -5.44
C LEU A 134 7.58 -10.83 -6.43
N GLU A 135 8.50 -11.65 -5.94
CA GLU A 135 9.39 -12.46 -6.79
C GLU A 135 8.61 -13.46 -7.64
N ALA A 136 7.62 -14.13 -7.05
CA ALA A 136 6.74 -15.04 -7.78
C ALA A 136 5.92 -14.30 -8.86
N ALA A 137 5.43 -13.09 -8.56
CA ALA A 137 4.79 -12.24 -9.54
C ALA A 137 5.76 -11.85 -10.67
N MET A 138 7.00 -11.45 -10.36
CA MET A 138 8.00 -11.14 -11.39
C MET A 138 8.28 -12.33 -12.31
N GLN A 139 8.43 -13.53 -11.74
CA GLN A 139 8.66 -14.77 -12.50
C GLN A 139 7.46 -15.12 -13.40
N ALA A 140 6.23 -15.03 -12.86
CA ALA A 140 5.01 -15.34 -13.59
C ALA A 140 4.75 -14.40 -14.77
N TYR A 141 5.20 -13.15 -14.67
CA TYR A 141 5.07 -12.14 -15.72
C TYR A 141 6.36 -11.97 -16.56
N HIS A 142 7.36 -12.84 -16.36
CA HIS A 142 8.64 -12.84 -17.09
C HIS A 142 9.41 -11.50 -17.02
N LEU A 143 9.33 -10.81 -15.89
CA LEU A 143 10.01 -9.54 -15.65
C LEU A 143 11.45 -9.78 -15.19
N SER A 144 12.37 -8.90 -15.60
CA SER A 144 13.78 -8.95 -15.18
C SER A 144 14.21 -7.69 -14.45
N TYR A 145 15.04 -7.82 -13.43
CA TYR A 145 15.69 -6.68 -12.76
C TYR A 145 16.57 -5.84 -13.69
N SER A 146 16.96 -6.40 -14.84
CA SER A 146 17.73 -5.69 -15.86
C SER A 146 16.86 -4.82 -16.79
N GLU A 147 15.53 -4.91 -16.68
CA GLU A 147 14.65 -4.09 -17.50
C GLU A 147 14.74 -2.62 -17.04
N PRO A 148 14.82 -1.68 -17.99
CA PRO A 148 14.88 -0.26 -17.67
C PRO A 148 13.57 0.19 -17.02
N LEU A 149 13.70 1.11 -16.08
CA LEU A 149 12.57 1.67 -15.35
C LEU A 149 11.76 2.60 -16.26
N ASP A 150 10.47 2.77 -15.97
CA ASP A 150 9.54 3.56 -16.78
C ASP A 150 9.97 5.02 -17.03
N TRP A 151 10.83 5.58 -16.19
CA TRP A 151 11.37 6.93 -16.33
C TRP A 151 12.73 6.99 -17.01
N ASP A 152 13.27 5.86 -17.47
CA ASP A 152 14.43 5.83 -18.35
C ASP A 152 14.03 6.43 -19.71
N LEU A 153 14.61 7.58 -20.01
CA LEU A 153 14.37 8.36 -21.24
C LEU A 153 14.70 7.58 -22.52
N MET A 154 15.46 6.49 -22.41
CA MET A 154 15.81 5.63 -23.54
C MET A 154 14.75 4.57 -23.86
N THR A 155 13.66 4.51 -23.10
CA THR A 155 12.60 3.51 -23.28
C THR A 155 11.20 4.10 -23.43
N GLU A 156 10.35 3.38 -24.16
CA GLU A 156 8.95 3.75 -24.32
C GLU A 156 8.17 3.45 -23.04
N TYR A 157 7.52 4.47 -22.46
CA TYR A 157 6.68 4.32 -21.28
C TYR A 157 5.47 3.39 -21.54
N LYS A 158 5.42 2.25 -20.85
CA LYS A 158 4.34 1.24 -20.97
C LYS A 158 3.39 1.22 -19.77
N GLY A 159 3.62 2.07 -18.77
CA GLY A 159 2.80 2.13 -17.56
C GLY A 159 1.40 2.72 -17.76
N PRO A 160 0.56 2.71 -16.71
CA PRO A 160 -0.81 3.20 -16.77
C PRO A 160 -0.84 4.70 -17.06
N ARG A 161 -1.49 5.08 -18.16
CA ARG A 161 -1.70 6.50 -18.48
C ARG A 161 -2.80 7.07 -17.59
N TYR A 162 -2.63 8.31 -17.15
CA TYR A 162 -3.66 9.01 -16.38
C TYR A 162 -4.98 9.07 -17.18
N VAL A 163 -6.03 8.47 -16.62
CA VAL A 163 -7.40 8.57 -17.14
C VAL A 163 -8.22 9.44 -16.19
N LYS A 164 -8.82 10.52 -16.72
CA LYS A 164 -9.54 11.51 -15.91
C LYS A 164 -10.73 10.93 -15.13
N ASN A 165 -11.38 9.90 -15.69
CA ASN A 165 -12.58 9.26 -15.15
C ASN A 165 -12.46 7.72 -15.17
N LEU A 166 -11.43 7.15 -14.51
CA LEU A 166 -11.34 5.69 -14.36
C LEU A 166 -12.37 5.24 -13.31
N ASP A 167 -13.36 4.47 -13.73
CA ASP A 167 -14.47 4.03 -12.89
C ASP A 167 -14.12 2.75 -12.12
N TYR A 168 -13.69 2.95 -10.87
CA TYR A 168 -13.53 1.88 -9.89
C TYR A 168 -14.67 1.89 -8.87
N GLU A 169 -15.91 2.25 -9.23
CA GLU A 169 -17.04 2.27 -8.28
C GLU A 169 -17.06 0.98 -7.44
N LEU A 170 -16.69 1.12 -6.17
CA LEU A 170 -16.74 0.09 -5.16
C LEU A 170 -18.18 0.09 -4.65
N ARG A 171 -18.86 -1.04 -4.81
CA ARG A 171 -20.22 -1.24 -4.30
C ARG A 171 -20.18 -1.81 -2.90
#